data_AF-A0A921SVC4-F1
#
_entry.id   AF-A0A921SVC4-F1
#
_cell.length_a   1.000
_cell.length_b   1.000
_cell.length_c   1.000
_cell.angle_alpha   90.00
_cell.angle_beta   90.00
_cell.angle_gamma   90.00
#
_symmetry.space_group_name_H-M   'P 1'
#
loop_
_entity.id
_entity.type
_entity.pdbx_description
1 polymer ?
#
loop_
_entity_poly.entity_id
_entity_poly.type
_entity_poly.pdbx_seq_one_letter_code
_entity_poly.pdbx_strand_id
1 'polypeptide(L)'
;MQLYRSIPSLINARSGATAIAATSLLTGEDVFHSNRPEAPCIYLYCFPKGINCMVLFIPQSEKIVQAYASWIINRQLGQIEKADDVETFFKDVLNIPDIHIEQLK
;
A
#
# COMPACT_ATOMS: atom_id res chain seq x y z
N MET A 1 -11.60 -1.02 11.01
CA MET A 1 -10.34 -1.40 10.35
C MET A 1 -10.51 -1.66 8.83
N GLN A 2 -11.38 -0.91 8.13
CA GLN A 2 -11.55 -1.00 6.66
C GLN A 2 -10.77 0.09 5.90
N LEU A 3 -10.46 1.20 6.57
CA LEU A 3 -9.86 2.40 5.96
C LEU A 3 -8.50 2.12 5.29
N TYR A 4 -7.65 1.28 5.89
CA TYR A 4 -6.33 0.96 5.36
C TYR A 4 -6.40 0.12 4.07
N ARG A 5 -7.35 -0.81 3.97
CA ARG A 5 -7.54 -1.65 2.78
C ARG A 5 -8.01 -0.87 1.56
N SER A 6 -8.68 0.26 1.78
CA SER A 6 -9.16 1.11 0.69
C SER A 6 -8.10 2.04 0.11
N ILE A 7 -6.94 2.23 0.76
CA ILE A 7 -5.90 3.17 0.30
C ILE A 7 -5.46 2.89 -1.15
N PRO A 8 -5.14 1.64 -1.56
CA PRO A 8 -4.76 1.34 -2.94
C PRO A 8 -5.86 1.72 -3.95
N SER A 9 -7.12 1.40 -3.65
CA SER A 9 -8.26 1.76 -4.48
C SER A 9 -8.46 3.28 -4.58
N LEU A 10 -8.25 4.03 -3.49
CA LEU A 10 -8.31 5.49 -3.50
C LEU A 10 -7.22 6.10 -4.39
N ILE A 11 -6.01 5.54 -4.35
CA ILE A 11 -4.92 5.96 -5.23
C ILE A 11 -5.26 5.65 -6.70
N ASN A 12 -5.73 4.43 -6.98
CA ASN A 12 -6.08 4.00 -8.34
C ASN A 12 -7.25 4.80 -8.92
N ALA A 13 -8.20 5.21 -8.10
CA ALA A 13 -9.32 6.05 -8.53
C ALA A 13 -8.86 7.39 -9.11
N ARG A 14 -7.75 7.96 -8.61
CA ARG A 14 -7.14 9.16 -9.16
C ARG A 14 -6.48 8.95 -10.53
N SER A 15 -6.19 7.70 -10.89
CA SER A 15 -5.70 7.31 -12.21
C SER A 15 -6.82 6.90 -13.18
N GLY A 16 -8.09 7.02 -12.75
CA GLY A 16 -9.28 6.74 -13.56
C GLY A 16 -9.83 5.31 -13.44
N ALA A 17 -11.04 5.12 -13.96
CA ALA A 17 -11.79 3.86 -13.82
C ALA A 17 -11.06 2.64 -14.41
N THR A 18 -10.27 2.83 -15.47
CA THR A 18 -9.45 1.77 -16.08
C THR A 18 -8.41 1.22 -15.10
N ALA A 19 -7.77 2.09 -14.29
CA ALA A 19 -6.80 1.66 -13.30
C ALA A 19 -7.46 0.86 -12.16
N ILE A 20 -8.65 1.27 -11.72
CA ILE A 20 -9.44 0.51 -10.75
C ILE A 20 -9.77 -0.88 -11.30
N ALA A 21 -10.30 -0.96 -12.52
CA ALA A 21 -10.68 -2.23 -13.13
C ALA A 21 -9.49 -3.17 -13.38
N ALA A 22 -8.34 -2.62 -13.80
CA ALA A 22 -7.13 -3.41 -14.00
C ALA A 22 -6.59 -3.99 -12.68
N THR A 23 -6.63 -3.21 -11.59
CA THR A 23 -6.06 -3.60 -10.29
C THR A 23 -7.01 -4.45 -9.46
N SER A 24 -8.32 -4.40 -9.69
CA SER A 24 -9.29 -5.26 -8.97
C SER A 24 -9.12 -6.75 -9.24
N LEU A 25 -8.52 -7.10 -10.38
CA LEU A 25 -8.18 -8.49 -10.73
C LEU A 25 -6.83 -8.93 -10.17
N LEU A 26 -6.03 -7.99 -9.66
CA LEU A 26 -4.69 -8.20 -9.15
C LEU A 26 -4.71 -7.87 -7.66
N THR A 27 -5.27 -8.78 -6.88
CA THR A 27 -5.24 -8.73 -5.42
C THR A 27 -4.76 -10.08 -4.90
N GLY A 28 -4.20 -10.08 -3.69
CA GLY A 28 -3.74 -11.29 -3.03
C GLY A 28 -4.06 -11.22 -1.55
N GLU A 29 -4.43 -12.34 -0.98
CA GLU A 29 -4.64 -12.48 0.46
C GLU A 29 -3.92 -13.73 0.93
N ASP A 30 -3.27 -13.65 2.08
CA ASP A 30 -2.60 -14.79 2.69
C ASP A 30 -2.65 -14.69 4.23
N VAL A 31 -2.50 -15.83 4.88
CA VAL A 31 -2.46 -15.97 6.34
C VAL A 31 -1.33 -16.91 6.71
N PHE A 32 -0.40 -16.42 7.51
CA PHE A 32 0.79 -17.18 7.89
C PHE A 32 1.21 -16.92 9.33
N HIS A 33 2.00 -17.85 9.89
CA HIS A 33 2.61 -17.65 11.20
C HIS A 33 3.87 -16.79 11.10
N SER A 34 3.97 -15.75 11.92
CA SER A 34 5.14 -14.89 12.04
C SER A 34 5.17 -14.17 13.39
N ASN A 35 6.38 -13.95 13.92
CA ASN A 35 6.57 -13.08 15.09
C ASN A 35 6.54 -11.58 14.74
N ARG A 36 6.42 -11.23 13.46
CA ARG A 36 6.41 -9.83 12.96
C ARG A 36 5.42 -9.66 11.79
N PRO A 37 4.86 -8.46 11.58
CA PRO A 37 5.00 -7.25 12.41
C PRO A 37 4.19 -7.33 13.72
N GLU A 38 4.53 -6.51 14.73
CA GLU A 38 3.84 -6.49 16.03
C GLU A 38 2.60 -5.59 16.04
N ALA A 39 2.51 -4.66 15.08
CA ALA A 39 1.37 -3.79 14.86
C ALA A 39 0.97 -3.79 13.38
N PRO A 40 -0.28 -3.41 13.03
CA PRO A 40 -0.68 -3.29 11.64
C PRO A 40 0.20 -2.27 10.90
N CYS A 41 0.69 -2.64 9.72
CA CYS A 41 1.55 -1.78 8.92
C CYS A 41 1.34 -2.01 7.42
N ILE A 42 1.63 -0.99 6.62
CA ILE A 42 1.58 -1.06 5.15
C ILE A 42 3.00 -1.04 4.63
N TYR A 43 3.31 -2.00 3.76
CA TYR A 43 4.55 -2.02 3.01
C TYR A 43 4.24 -1.57 1.58
N LEU A 44 4.99 -0.58 1.09
CA LEU A 44 4.92 -0.12 -0.28
C LEU A 44 6.11 -0.69 -1.06
N TYR A 45 5.81 -1.57 -2.02
CA TYR A 45 6.78 -2.13 -2.94
C TYR A 45 6.73 -1.33 -4.24
N CYS A 46 7.82 -0.62 -4.55
CA CYS A 46 7.93 0.19 -5.75
C CYS A 46 8.54 -0.61 -6.89
N PHE A 47 7.90 -0.65 -8.06
CA PHE A 47 8.44 -1.27 -9.27
C PHE A 47 8.50 -0.27 -10.43
N PRO A 48 9.26 -0.57 -11.50
CA PRO A 48 9.37 0.33 -12.64
C PRO A 48 8.01 0.68 -13.28
N LYS A 49 7.96 1.84 -13.95
CA LYS A 49 6.82 2.31 -14.75
C LYS A 49 5.54 2.64 -13.96
N GLY A 50 5.65 2.92 -12.66
CA GLY A 50 4.52 3.35 -11.82
C GLY A 50 3.49 2.26 -11.55
N ILE A 51 3.96 1.01 -11.57
CA ILE A 51 3.23 -0.16 -11.14
C ILE A 51 3.80 -0.53 -9.78
N ASN A 52 3.07 -0.22 -8.71
CA ASN A 52 3.50 -0.46 -7.34
C ASN A 52 2.57 -1.46 -6.66
N CYS A 53 2.98 -2.03 -5.53
CA CYS A 53 2.14 -2.90 -4.73
C CYS A 53 2.14 -2.45 -3.28
N MET A 54 0.96 -2.36 -2.67
CA MET A 54 0.83 -2.19 -1.23
C MET A 54 0.40 -3.48 -0.59
N VAL A 55 1.08 -3.86 0.49
CA VAL A 55 0.72 -5.00 1.32
C VAL A 55 0.40 -4.50 2.72
N LEU A 56 -0.85 -4.66 3.14
CA LEU A 56 -1.28 -4.43 4.51
C LEU A 56 -1.09 -5.72 5.31
N PHE A 57 -0.23 -5.66 6.32
CA PHE A 57 -0.06 -6.72 7.30
C PHE A 57 -0.84 -6.37 8.56
N ILE A 58 -1.64 -7.32 9.04
CA ILE A 58 -2.45 -7.18 10.26
C ILE A 58 -2.09 -8.36 11.18
N PRO A 59 -1.28 -8.14 12.23
CA PRO A 59 -1.03 -9.16 13.21
C PRO A 59 -2.30 -9.48 14.00
N GLN A 60 -2.47 -10.75 14.29
CA GLN A 60 -3.56 -11.33 15.07
C GLN A 60 -2.96 -12.07 16.28
N SER A 61 -3.83 -12.63 17.13
CA SER A 61 -3.41 -13.51 18.21
C SER A 61 -2.60 -14.71 17.70
N GLU A 62 -1.82 -15.33 18.59
CA GLU A 62 -1.11 -16.59 18.30
C GLU A 62 -0.08 -16.50 17.18
N LYS A 63 0.51 -15.30 16.99
CA LYS A 63 1.54 -15.07 15.97
C LYS A 63 1.03 -15.35 14.55
N ILE A 64 -0.26 -15.12 14.31
CA ILE A 64 -0.86 -15.18 12.98
C ILE A 64 -0.81 -13.79 12.38
N VAL A 65 -0.45 -13.67 11.10
CA VAL A 65 -0.49 -12.42 10.35
C VAL A 65 -1.39 -12.62 9.14
N GLN A 66 -2.33 -11.70 8.97
CA GLN A 66 -3.13 -11.59 7.75
C GLN A 66 -2.48 -10.55 6.83
N ALA A 67 -2.27 -10.91 5.57
CA ALA A 67 -1.71 -10.03 4.56
C ALA A 67 -2.70 -9.76 3.44
N TYR A 68 -2.80 -8.50 3.02
CA TYR A 68 -3.64 -8.04 1.91
C TYR A 68 -2.80 -7.27 0.92
N ALA A 69 -2.55 -7.87 -0.24
CA ALA A 69 -1.81 -7.27 -1.35
C ALA A 69 -2.78 -6.65 -2.36
N SER A 70 -2.50 -5.41 -2.76
CA SER A 70 -3.22 -4.72 -3.83
C SER A 70 -2.26 -3.92 -4.69
N TRP A 71 -2.49 -3.97 -6.00
CA TRP A 71 -1.66 -3.26 -6.96
C TRP A 71 -2.12 -1.83 -7.17
N ILE A 72 -1.15 -0.96 -7.43
CA ILE A 72 -1.34 0.48 -7.62
C ILE A 72 -0.76 0.86 -8.96
N ILE A 73 -1.59 1.50 -9.79
CA ILE A 73 -1.18 2.08 -11.06
C ILE A 73 -1.33 3.59 -10.94
N ASN A 74 -0.21 4.28 -10.67
CA ASN A 74 -0.19 5.73 -10.49
C ASN A 74 1.14 6.30 -10.97
N ARG A 75 1.08 7.23 -11.94
CA ARG A 75 2.28 7.81 -12.55
C ARG A 75 3.11 8.64 -11.57
N GLN A 76 2.48 9.39 -10.67
CA GLN A 76 3.19 10.22 -9.69
C GLN A 76 3.96 9.34 -8.72
N LEU A 77 3.31 8.29 -8.20
CA LEU A 77 3.97 7.30 -7.34
C LEU A 77 5.09 6.53 -8.06
N GLY A 78 5.00 6.42 -9.39
CA GLY A 78 6.04 5.84 -10.23
C GLY A 78 7.27 6.71 -10.50
N GLN A 79 7.22 7.98 -10.10
CA GLN A 79 8.33 8.95 -10.25
C GLN A 79 9.07 9.19 -8.94
N ILE A 80 8.66 8.54 -7.86
CA ILE A 80 9.24 8.72 -6.53
C ILE A 80 10.55 7.94 -6.44
N GLU A 81 11.62 8.64 -6.08
CA GLU A 81 12.96 8.06 -5.92
C GLU A 81 13.39 8.01 -4.44
N LYS A 82 12.78 8.82 -3.56
CA LYS A 82 13.15 8.93 -2.14
C LYS A 82 11.94 8.76 -1.21
N ALA A 83 12.20 8.37 0.04
CA ALA A 83 11.17 8.19 1.05
C ALA A 83 10.35 9.47 1.31
N ASP A 84 11.01 10.64 1.33
CA ASP A 84 10.37 11.96 1.55
C ASP A 84 9.32 12.28 0.48
N ASP A 85 9.52 11.82 -0.75
CA ASP A 85 8.56 12.03 -1.84
C ASP A 85 7.29 11.17 -1.63
N VAL A 86 7.42 10.00 -1.00
CA VAL A 86 6.28 9.16 -0.62
C VAL A 86 5.45 9.86 0.45
N GLU A 87 6.09 10.50 1.43
CA GLU A 87 5.39 11.20 2.51
C GLU A 87 4.58 12.37 1.94
N THR A 88 5.22 13.14 1.06
CA THR A 88 4.60 14.24 0.32
C THR A 88 3.41 13.73 -0.50
N PHE A 89 3.56 12.62 -1.24
CA PHE A 89 2.47 12.02 -2.00
C PHE A 89 1.27 11.68 -1.11
N PHE A 90 1.46 11.00 0.02
CA PHE A 90 0.32 10.63 0.86
C PHE A 90 -0.35 11.83 1.54
N LYS A 91 0.42 12.85 1.95
CA LYS A 91 -0.13 14.08 2.51
C LYS A 91 -0.97 14.83 1.47
N ASP A 92 -0.40 15.09 0.31
CA ASP A 92 -1.01 15.98 -0.69
C ASP A 92 -2.06 15.28 -1.54
N VAL A 93 -1.87 13.98 -1.83
CA VAL A 93 -2.73 13.20 -2.71
C VAL A 93 -3.81 12.45 -1.92
N LEU A 94 -3.55 12.02 -0.69
CA LEU A 94 -4.55 11.26 0.07
C LEU A 94 -5.14 12.03 1.25
N ASN A 95 -4.62 13.22 1.57
CA ASN A 95 -5.03 14.02 2.72
C ASN A 95 -5.01 13.20 4.02
N ILE A 96 -4.00 12.34 4.15
CA ILE A 96 -3.76 11.54 5.35
C ILE A 96 -2.64 12.27 6.11
N PRO A 97 -2.97 13.01 7.20
CA PRO A 97 -1.96 13.67 8.02
C PRO A 97 -1.19 12.65 8.86
N ASP A 98 -0.04 13.06 9.38
CA ASP A 98 0.74 12.33 10.40
C ASP A 98 1.15 10.90 10.00
N ILE A 99 1.72 10.74 8.80
CA ILE A 99 2.27 9.47 8.33
C ILE A 99 3.76 9.42 8.63
N HIS A 100 4.19 8.30 9.21
CA HIS A 100 5.60 7.96 9.34
C HIS A 100 6.00 7.00 8.21
N ILE A 101 7.09 7.33 7.49
CA ILE A 101 7.63 6.50 6.42
C ILE A 101 9.07 6.11 6.78
N GLU A 102 9.34 4.81 6.67
CA GLU A 102 10.67 4.25 6.85
C GLU A 102 11.07 3.49 5.58
N GLN A 103 12.26 3.78 5.06
CA GLN A 103 12.83 3.01 3.96
C GLN A 103 13.51 1.75 4.51
N LEU A 104 12.96 0.60 4.19
CA LEU A 104 13.56 -0.70 4.50
C LEU A 104 14.62 -1.04 3.45
N LYS A 105 15.77 -1.55 3.91
CA LYS A 105 16.91 -1.99 3.07
C LYS A 105 16.87 -3.49 2.82
#